data_AF-A0AA46TD72-F1
#
_entry.id   AF-A0AA46TD72-F1
#
_cell.length_a   1.000
_cell.length_b   1.000
_cell.length_c   1.000
_cell.angle_alpha   90.00
_cell.angle_beta   90.00
_cell.angle_gamma   90.00
#
_symmetry.space_group_name_H-M   'P 1'
#
loop_
_entity.id
_entity.type
_entity.pdbx_description
1 polymer ?
#
loop_
_entity_poly.entity_id
_entity_poly.type
_entity_poly.pdbx_seq_one_letter_code
_entity_poly.pdbx_strand_id
1 'polypeptide(L)'
;MQSVKQAFIMFRRNWKDSLLLGVLATVFTFFSQVVPMIGALLIAVGLLIFQELANLRLQKGRWDRDFTHLQKDWVSWIITAVILMPSGILMGSAFGVIHSPQPLIQSLPAGFGLMAMGVFFYFILTHGLNLQLETHQGIAKALDRTAIASVKNFGSYFPATLVISTALVIATYMRGYGLILALPIMFFTCFYLYIEMKNKNAFDKK
;
A
#
# COMPACT_ATOMS: atom_id res chain seq x y z
N MET A 1 19.75 -0.32 -3.54
CA MET A 1 19.61 -0.02 -2.10
C MET A 1 18.23 -0.53 -1.71
N GLN A 2 18.10 -1.57 -0.88
CA GLN A 2 16.79 -2.24 -0.66
C GLN A 2 15.74 -1.25 -0.14
N SER A 3 14.68 -1.01 -0.91
CA SER A 3 13.55 -0.11 -0.59
C SER A 3 12.98 -0.34 0.82
N VAL A 4 12.82 -1.61 1.20
CA VAL A 4 12.41 -2.05 2.54
C VAL A 4 13.37 -1.57 3.64
N LYS A 5 14.69 -1.67 3.43
CA LYS A 5 15.69 -1.21 4.40
C LYS A 5 15.59 0.29 4.64
N GLN A 6 15.36 1.07 3.58
CA GLN A 6 15.15 2.51 3.70
C GLN A 6 13.86 2.84 4.46
N ALA A 7 12.78 2.09 4.22
CA ALA A 7 11.53 2.22 4.96
C ALA A 7 11.73 2.01 6.48
N PHE A 8 12.47 0.97 6.89
CA PHE A 8 12.78 0.72 8.30
C PHE A 8 13.63 1.84 8.93
N ILE A 9 14.64 2.34 8.22
CA ILE A 9 15.46 3.46 8.71
C ILE A 9 14.60 4.70 8.92
N MET A 10 13.70 4.99 7.97
CA MET A 10 12.82 6.15 8.05
C MET A 10 11.80 6.03 9.18
N PHE A 11 11.20 4.84 9.33
CA PHE A 11 10.33 4.53 10.46
C PHE A 11 11.04 4.75 11.79
N ARG A 12 12.26 4.24 11.94
CA ARG A 12 13.05 4.41 13.17
C ARG A 12 13.40 5.87 13.44
N ARG A 13 13.78 6.63 12.40
CA ARG A 13 14.16 8.04 12.52
C ARG A 13 12.98 8.91 12.98
N ASN A 14 11.78 8.65 12.45
CA ASN A 14 10.57 9.44 12.71
C ASN A 14 9.49 8.60 13.41
N TRP A 15 9.87 7.85 14.45
CA TRP A 15 9.01 6.83 15.05
C TRP A 15 7.66 7.39 15.56
N LYS A 16 7.65 8.58 16.18
CA LYS A 16 6.42 9.22 16.69
C LYS A 16 5.42 9.52 15.58
N ASP A 17 5.88 10.20 14.52
CA ASP A 17 5.06 10.55 13.36
C ASP A 17 4.57 9.28 12.63
N SER A 18 5.44 8.27 12.55
CA SER A 18 5.15 7.01 11.86
C SER A 18 4.11 6.20 12.62
N LEU A 19 4.20 6.15 13.95
CA LEU A 19 3.17 5.53 14.79
C LEU A 19 1.86 6.30 14.71
N LEU A 20 1.87 7.63 14.70
CA LEU A 20 0.64 8.42 14.56
C LEU A 20 -0.06 8.12 13.24
N LEU A 21 0.69 8.07 12.12
CA LEU A 21 0.17 7.64 10.83
C LEU A 21 -0.42 6.22 10.90
N GLY A 22 0.28 5.29 11.56
CA GLY A 22 -0.16 3.91 11.73
C GLY A 22 -1.43 3.78 12.58
N VAL A 23 -1.53 4.54 13.67
CA VAL A 23 -2.73 4.59 14.52
C VAL A 23 -3.91 5.12 13.72
N LEU A 24 -3.76 6.25 13.05
CA LEU A 24 -4.83 6.83 12.24
C LEU A 24 -5.30 5.88 11.13
N ALA A 25 -4.36 5.26 10.42
CA ALA A 25 -4.67 4.31 9.36
C ALA A 25 -5.37 3.05 9.89
N THR A 26 -4.91 2.52 11.03
CA THR A 26 -5.52 1.35 11.67
C THR A 26 -6.93 1.65 12.16
N VAL A 27 -7.11 2.79 12.85
CA VAL A 27 -8.41 3.24 13.35
C VAL A 27 -9.39 3.45 12.19
N PHE A 28 -8.96 4.13 11.12
CA PHE A 28 -9.78 4.34 9.94
C PHE A 28 -10.19 3.02 9.28
N THR A 29 -9.25 2.08 9.15
CA THR A 29 -9.51 0.76 8.57
C THR A 29 -10.54 0.01 9.43
N PHE A 30 -10.39 0.04 10.75
CA PHE A 30 -11.31 -0.63 11.68
C PHE A 30 -12.73 -0.05 11.62
N PHE A 31 -12.88 1.27 11.64
CA PHE A 31 -14.20 1.91 11.51
C PHE A 31 -14.83 1.64 10.15
N SER A 32 -14.04 1.61 9.08
CA SER A 32 -14.54 1.34 7.73
C SER A 32 -15.07 -0.08 7.56
N GLN A 33 -14.57 -1.05 8.34
CA GLN A 33 -15.08 -2.43 8.33
C GLN A 33 -16.50 -2.56 8.89
N VAL A 34 -16.95 -1.61 9.72
CA VAL A 34 -18.28 -1.65 10.34
C VAL A 34 -19.38 -1.38 9.32
N VAL A 35 -19.08 -0.75 8.19
CA VAL A 35 -20.06 -0.40 7.15
C VAL A 35 -20.18 -1.53 6.12
N PRO A 36 -21.30 -2.30 6.11
CA PRO A 36 -21.49 -3.36 5.12
C PRO A 36 -21.55 -2.78 3.70
N MET A 37 -21.15 -3.58 2.70
CA MET A 37 -21.07 -3.24 1.26
C MET A 37 -20.03 -2.21 0.81
N ILE A 38 -19.85 -1.09 1.51
CA ILE A 38 -18.94 -0.01 1.07
C ILE A 38 -17.60 -0.03 1.83
N GLY A 39 -17.50 -0.81 2.92
CA GLY A 39 -16.30 -0.85 3.76
C GLY A 39 -15.00 -1.11 2.99
N ALA A 40 -14.99 -2.03 2.03
CA ALA A 40 -13.80 -2.31 1.22
C ALA A 40 -13.40 -1.13 0.32
N LEU A 41 -14.37 -0.39 -0.22
CA LEU A 41 -14.11 0.83 -0.99
C LEU A 41 -13.58 1.95 -0.09
N LEU A 42 -14.17 2.14 1.09
CA LEU A 42 -13.69 3.12 2.08
C LEU A 42 -12.26 2.81 2.51
N ILE A 43 -11.94 1.54 2.78
CA ILE A 43 -10.57 1.11 3.10
C ILE A 43 -9.63 1.42 1.94
N ALA A 44 -10.01 1.12 0.70
CA ALA A 44 -9.19 1.41 -0.48
C ALA A 44 -8.91 2.92 -0.63
N VAL A 45 -9.94 3.77 -0.50
CA VAL A 45 -9.78 5.24 -0.51
C VAL A 45 -8.88 5.70 0.64
N GLY A 46 -9.11 5.19 1.86
CA GLY A 46 -8.32 5.53 3.04
C GLY A 46 -6.85 5.16 2.86
N LEU A 47 -6.56 3.96 2.39
CA LEU A 47 -5.19 3.52 2.12
C LEU A 47 -4.48 4.43 1.12
N LEU A 48 -5.15 4.85 0.04
CA LEU A 48 -4.58 5.81 -0.90
C LEU A 48 -4.33 7.18 -0.25
N ILE A 49 -5.24 7.66 0.59
CA ILE A 49 -5.07 8.94 1.30
C ILE A 49 -3.87 8.87 2.25
N PHE A 50 -3.77 7.82 3.06
CA PHE A 50 -2.64 7.64 3.98
C PHE A 50 -1.31 7.41 3.25
N GLN A 51 -1.35 6.74 2.11
CA GLN A 51 -0.19 6.59 1.24
C GLN A 51 0.28 7.92 0.67
N GLU A 52 -0.62 8.79 0.22
CA GLU A 52 -0.24 10.09 -0.31
C GLU A 52 0.23 11.04 0.78
N LEU A 53 -0.40 11.00 1.95
CA LEU A 53 0.09 11.66 3.16
C LEU A 53 1.53 11.23 3.47
N ALA A 54 1.82 9.93 3.38
CA ALA A 54 3.18 9.41 3.53
C ALA A 54 4.11 9.92 2.41
N ASN A 55 3.68 9.91 1.15
CA ASN A 55 4.45 10.41 0.02
C ASN A 55 4.85 11.88 0.22
N LEU A 56 3.88 12.76 0.49
CA LEU A 56 4.09 14.18 0.72
C LEU A 56 5.05 14.41 1.90
N ARG A 57 4.88 13.66 2.99
CA ARG A 57 5.75 13.75 4.17
C ARG A 57 7.19 13.36 3.86
N LEU A 58 7.39 12.36 3.02
CA LEU A 58 8.71 11.87 2.60
C LEU A 58 9.37 12.79 1.57
N GLN A 59 8.60 13.39 0.65
CA GLN A 59 9.11 14.34 -0.34
C GLN A 59 9.47 15.70 0.27
N LYS A 60 8.57 16.28 1.08
CA LYS A 60 8.69 17.65 1.59
C LYS A 60 9.36 17.74 2.96
N GLY A 61 9.57 16.61 3.63
CA GLY A 61 10.18 16.56 4.97
C GLY A 61 9.29 17.12 6.09
N ARG A 62 8.05 17.54 5.79
CA ARG A 62 7.02 18.02 6.73
C ARG A 62 5.64 17.53 6.29
N TRP A 63 4.69 17.47 7.24
CA TRP A 63 3.30 17.22 6.91
C TRP A 63 2.74 18.45 6.18
N ASP A 64 2.47 18.30 4.89
CA ASP A 64 1.83 19.34 4.13
C ASP A 64 0.32 19.32 4.39
N ARG A 65 -0.28 20.51 4.50
CA ARG A 65 -1.72 20.69 4.68
C ARG A 65 -2.42 21.06 3.38
N ASP A 66 -1.66 21.26 2.31
CA ASP A 66 -2.23 21.59 1.00
C ASP A 66 -2.69 20.34 0.25
N PHE A 67 -3.99 20.08 0.35
CA PHE A 67 -4.69 18.98 -0.32
C PHE A 67 -5.40 19.41 -1.61
N THR A 68 -5.11 20.61 -2.14
CA THR A 68 -5.78 21.10 -3.36
C THR A 68 -5.60 20.19 -4.58
N HIS A 69 -4.51 19.41 -4.64
CA HIS A 69 -4.29 18.41 -5.68
C HIS A 69 -5.27 17.23 -5.60
N LEU A 70 -5.70 16.81 -4.40
CA LEU A 70 -6.74 15.78 -4.23
C LEU A 70 -8.08 16.23 -4.82
N GLN A 71 -8.40 17.51 -4.68
CA GLN A 71 -9.65 18.07 -5.19
C GLN A 71 -9.65 18.18 -6.72
N LYS A 72 -8.49 18.40 -7.35
CA LYS A 72 -8.39 18.53 -8.81
C LYS A 72 -8.48 17.18 -9.52
N ASP A 73 -7.90 16.13 -8.96
CA ASP A 73 -7.82 14.81 -9.58
C ASP A 73 -8.71 13.74 -8.92
N TRP A 74 -9.76 14.16 -8.20
CA TRP A 74 -10.64 13.28 -7.41
C TRP A 74 -11.21 12.08 -8.19
N VAL A 75 -11.43 12.23 -9.50
CA VAL A 75 -11.92 11.15 -10.37
C VAL A 75 -10.88 10.03 -10.49
N SER A 76 -9.61 10.35 -10.75
CA SER A 76 -8.52 9.35 -10.84
C SER A 76 -8.34 8.61 -9.52
N TRP A 77 -8.53 9.31 -8.40
CA TRP A 77 -8.50 8.74 -7.06
C TRP A 77 -9.62 7.72 -6.83
N ILE A 78 -10.85 8.06 -7.21
CA ILE A 78 -11.98 7.13 -7.10
C ILE A 78 -11.79 5.92 -8.01
N ILE A 79 -11.38 6.14 -9.28
CA ILE A 79 -11.12 5.03 -10.22
C ILE A 79 -10.06 4.09 -9.64
N THR A 80 -8.96 4.64 -9.12
CA THR A 80 -7.89 3.84 -8.51
C THR A 80 -8.41 3.10 -7.27
N ALA A 81 -9.22 3.75 -6.43
CA ALA A 81 -9.80 3.11 -5.25
C ALA A 81 -10.76 1.95 -5.61
N VAL A 82 -11.57 2.10 -6.66
CA VAL A 82 -12.43 1.03 -7.17
C VAL A 82 -11.61 -0.15 -7.68
N ILE A 83 -10.51 0.11 -8.39
CA ILE A 83 -9.60 -0.95 -8.87
C ILE A 83 -8.81 -1.58 -7.71
N LEU A 84 -8.56 -0.85 -6.63
CA LEU A 84 -7.87 -1.31 -5.43
C LEU A 84 -8.78 -2.11 -4.47
N MET A 85 -10.10 -1.95 -4.58
CA MET A 85 -11.08 -2.65 -3.73
C MET A 85 -10.87 -4.18 -3.72
N PRO A 86 -10.68 -4.87 -4.87
CA PRO A 86 -10.32 -6.29 -4.88
C PRO A 86 -9.04 -6.60 -4.08
N SER A 87 -8.01 -5.75 -4.13
CA SER A 87 -6.79 -5.95 -3.33
C SER A 87 -7.07 -5.84 -1.83
N GLY A 88 -7.92 -4.90 -1.41
CA GLY A 88 -8.40 -4.80 -0.04
C GLY A 88 -9.20 -6.03 0.40
N ILE A 89 -10.04 -6.58 -0.48
CA ILE A 89 -10.78 -7.83 -0.24
C ILE A 89 -9.83 -9.02 -0.12
N LEU A 90 -8.80 -9.11 -0.98
CA LEU A 90 -7.77 -10.16 -0.89
C LEU A 90 -7.04 -10.11 0.45
N MET A 91 -6.60 -8.91 0.87
CA MET A 91 -5.98 -8.72 2.18
C MET A 91 -6.94 -9.10 3.31
N GLY A 92 -8.19 -8.61 3.29
CA GLY A 92 -9.21 -8.96 4.30
C GLY A 92 -9.53 -10.45 4.36
N SER A 93 -9.59 -11.11 3.19
CA SER A 93 -9.77 -12.55 3.09
C SER A 93 -8.58 -13.31 3.66
N ALA A 94 -7.35 -12.82 3.45
CA ALA A 94 -6.16 -13.37 4.07
C ALA A 94 -6.25 -13.35 5.60
N PHE A 95 -6.75 -12.25 6.20
CA PHE A 95 -7.02 -12.21 7.65
C PHE A 95 -8.01 -13.31 8.06
N GLY A 96 -9.13 -13.44 7.33
CA GLY A 96 -10.16 -14.43 7.62
C GLY A 96 -9.66 -15.88 7.53
N VAL A 97 -8.86 -16.20 6.51
CA VAL A 97 -8.27 -17.53 6.32
C VAL A 97 -7.30 -17.85 7.45
N ILE A 98 -6.42 -16.90 7.83
CA ILE A 98 -5.44 -17.10 8.91
C ILE A 98 -6.11 -17.34 10.27
N HIS A 99 -7.26 -16.71 10.51
CA HIS A 99 -8.02 -16.84 11.77
C HIS A 99 -9.10 -17.92 11.72
N SER A 100 -9.23 -18.63 10.60
CA SER A 100 -10.20 -19.71 10.47
C SER A 100 -9.87 -20.86 11.43
N PRO A 101 -10.86 -21.66 11.84
CA PRO A 101 -10.65 -22.80 12.75
C PRO A 101 -9.82 -23.96 12.14
N GLN A 102 -9.31 -23.80 10.91
CA GLN A 102 -8.48 -24.80 10.24
C GLN A 102 -7.07 -24.89 10.87
N PRO A 103 -6.37 -26.03 10.72
CA PRO A 103 -5.00 -26.16 11.19
C PRO A 103 -4.10 -25.09 10.55
N LEU A 104 -3.30 -24.40 11.38
CA LEU A 104 -2.45 -23.28 10.95
C LEU A 104 -1.56 -23.62 9.75
N ILE A 105 -1.07 -24.86 9.69
CA ILE A 105 -0.20 -25.36 8.61
C ILE A 105 -0.90 -25.34 7.24
N GLN A 106 -2.23 -25.49 7.21
CA GLN A 106 -3.02 -25.51 5.99
C GLN A 106 -3.52 -24.11 5.62
N SER A 107 -3.90 -23.29 6.61
CA SER A 107 -4.44 -21.95 6.39
C SER A 107 -3.37 -20.88 6.13
N LEU A 108 -2.19 -21.02 6.75
CA LEU A 108 -1.12 -20.01 6.67
C LEU A 108 -0.54 -19.84 5.26
N PRO A 109 -0.26 -20.90 4.47
CA PRO A 109 0.22 -20.74 3.09
C PRO A 109 -0.81 -20.02 2.20
N ALA A 110 -2.10 -20.40 2.31
CA ALA A 110 -3.17 -19.79 1.54
C ALA A 110 -3.38 -18.32 1.94
N GLY A 111 -3.43 -18.02 3.24
CA GLY A 111 -3.54 -16.66 3.76
C GLY A 111 -2.34 -15.79 3.37
N PHE A 112 -1.12 -16.33 3.47
CA PHE A 112 0.07 -15.62 3.02
C PHE A 112 0.03 -15.33 1.51
N GLY A 113 -0.39 -16.30 0.69
CA GLY A 113 -0.54 -16.12 -0.75
C GLY A 113 -1.52 -15.00 -1.10
N LEU A 114 -2.69 -14.98 -0.47
CA LEU A 114 -3.69 -13.92 -0.63
C LEU A 114 -3.15 -12.56 -0.18
N MET A 115 -2.44 -12.49 0.94
CA MET A 115 -1.80 -11.27 1.43
C MET A 115 -0.75 -10.75 0.45
N ALA A 116 0.12 -11.64 -0.05
CA ALA A 116 1.16 -11.31 -1.01
C ALA A 116 0.60 -10.77 -2.32
N MET A 117 -0.46 -11.39 -2.86
CA MET A 117 -1.14 -10.84 -4.04
C MET A 117 -1.75 -9.47 -3.74
N GLY A 118 -2.43 -9.32 -2.60
CA GLY A 118 -2.99 -8.03 -2.18
C GLY A 118 -1.95 -6.92 -2.12
N VAL A 119 -0.80 -7.18 -1.47
CA VAL A 119 0.31 -6.22 -1.34
C VAL A 119 0.94 -5.89 -2.69
N PHE A 120 1.11 -6.90 -3.55
CA PHE A 120 1.67 -6.70 -4.88
C PHE A 120 0.78 -5.78 -5.74
N PHE A 121 -0.52 -6.05 -5.79
CA PHE A 121 -1.46 -5.18 -6.50
C PHE A 121 -1.55 -3.78 -5.88
N TYR A 122 -1.51 -3.69 -4.55
CA TYR A 122 -1.45 -2.41 -3.84
C TYR A 122 -0.28 -1.55 -4.31
N PHE A 123 0.92 -2.11 -4.44
CA PHE A 123 2.08 -1.37 -4.94
C PHE A 123 1.90 -0.91 -6.39
N ILE A 124 1.41 -1.78 -7.28
CA ILE A 124 1.21 -1.43 -8.69
C ILE A 124 0.21 -0.28 -8.82
N LEU A 125 -0.93 -0.39 -8.15
CA LEU A 125 -2.01 0.60 -8.25
C LEU A 125 -1.60 1.95 -7.66
N THR A 126 -0.91 1.93 -6.52
CA THR A 126 -0.34 3.13 -5.92
C THR A 126 0.70 3.79 -6.83
N HIS A 127 1.60 3.01 -7.42
CA HIS A 127 2.59 3.54 -8.36
C HIS A 127 1.92 4.12 -9.60
N GLY A 128 0.83 3.51 -10.09
CA GLY A 128 0.06 4.03 -11.22
C GLY A 128 -0.58 5.37 -10.91
N LEU A 129 -1.13 5.54 -9.71
CA LEU A 129 -1.64 6.82 -9.25
C LEU A 129 -0.53 7.87 -9.16
N ASN A 130 0.60 7.54 -8.50
CA ASN A 130 1.75 8.46 -8.42
C ASN A 130 2.25 8.88 -9.80
N LEU A 131 2.35 7.93 -10.73
CA LEU A 131 2.79 8.20 -12.10
C LEU A 131 1.79 9.09 -12.85
N GLN A 132 0.48 8.90 -12.64
CA GLN A 132 -0.55 9.76 -13.21
C GLN A 132 -0.45 11.19 -12.65
N LEU A 133 -0.27 11.34 -11.34
CA LEU A 133 -0.11 12.65 -10.69
C LEU A 133 1.15 13.39 -11.16
N GLU A 134 2.26 12.67 -11.37
CA GLU A 134 3.52 13.27 -11.83
C GLU A 134 3.53 13.63 -13.32
N THR A 135 2.87 12.84 -14.18
CA THR A 135 2.94 12.99 -15.64
C THR A 135 1.67 13.54 -16.28
N HIS A 136 0.60 13.71 -15.50
CA HIS A 136 -0.74 14.11 -15.93
C HIS A 136 -1.33 13.27 -17.08
N GLN A 137 -0.83 12.05 -17.29
CA GLN A 137 -1.39 11.13 -18.27
C GLN A 137 -2.65 10.44 -17.73
N GLY A 138 -3.53 9.93 -18.60
CA GLY A 138 -4.73 9.21 -18.16
C GLY A 138 -4.40 8.00 -17.26
N ILE A 139 -5.21 7.79 -16.21
CA ILE A 139 -4.96 6.75 -15.18
C ILE A 139 -4.81 5.34 -15.78
N ALA A 140 -5.59 5.00 -16.81
CA ALA A 140 -5.48 3.71 -17.50
C ALA A 140 -4.08 3.49 -18.12
N LYS A 141 -3.52 4.54 -18.75
CA LYS A 141 -2.18 4.49 -19.35
C LYS A 141 -1.08 4.43 -18.29
N ALA A 142 -1.26 5.14 -17.17
CA ALA A 142 -0.34 5.08 -16.05
C ALA A 142 -0.32 3.68 -15.43
N LEU A 143 -1.51 3.10 -15.18
CA LEU A 143 -1.67 1.75 -14.66
C LEU A 143 -1.02 0.70 -15.58
N ASP A 144 -1.28 0.75 -16.88
CA ASP A 144 -0.66 -0.15 -17.87
C ASP A 144 0.87 -0.09 -17.81
N ARG A 145 1.45 1.12 -17.82
CA ARG A 145 2.90 1.31 -17.67
C ARG A 145 3.43 0.72 -16.37
N THR A 146 2.74 0.94 -15.26
CA THR A 146 3.18 0.42 -13.96
C THR A 146 3.04 -1.09 -13.85
N ALA A 147 2.01 -1.69 -14.45
CA ALA A 147 1.86 -3.14 -14.51
C ALA A 147 3.00 -3.76 -15.32
N ILE A 148 3.30 -3.24 -16.52
CA ILE A 148 4.43 -3.70 -17.35
C ILE A 148 5.76 -3.51 -16.60
N ALA A 149 5.95 -2.35 -15.96
CA ALA A 149 7.15 -2.06 -15.18
C ALA A 149 7.32 -3.06 -14.02
N SER A 150 6.24 -3.44 -13.36
CA SER A 150 6.26 -4.39 -12.25
C SER A 150 6.67 -5.79 -12.66
N VAL A 151 6.23 -6.25 -13.84
CA VAL A 151 6.63 -7.55 -14.41
C VAL A 151 8.08 -7.53 -14.85
N LYS A 152 8.51 -6.47 -15.57
CA LYS A 152 9.92 -6.32 -16.00
C LYS A 152 10.89 -6.20 -14.82
N ASN A 153 10.45 -5.59 -13.72
CA ASN A 153 11.27 -5.37 -12.52
C ASN A 153 10.79 -6.23 -11.35
N PHE A 154 10.30 -7.44 -11.63
CA PHE A 154 9.75 -8.34 -10.61
C PHE A 154 10.74 -8.60 -9.47
N GLY A 155 12.05 -8.64 -9.76
CA GLY A 155 13.11 -8.79 -8.76
C GLY A 155 13.16 -7.70 -7.68
N SER A 156 12.63 -6.50 -7.93
CA SER A 156 12.50 -5.45 -6.91
C SER A 156 11.16 -5.52 -6.18
N TYR A 157 10.06 -5.85 -6.87
CA TYR A 157 8.73 -5.96 -6.26
C TYR A 157 8.59 -7.20 -5.37
N PHE A 158 9.16 -8.32 -5.78
CA PHE A 158 8.99 -9.60 -5.11
C PHE A 158 9.53 -9.61 -3.68
N PRO A 159 10.78 -9.19 -3.40
CA PRO A 159 11.28 -9.12 -2.03
C PRO A 159 10.51 -8.13 -1.16
N ALA A 160 10.14 -6.96 -1.73
CA ALA A 160 9.34 -5.97 -1.00
C ALA A 160 7.96 -6.53 -0.62
N THR A 161 7.31 -7.23 -1.56
CA THR A 161 6.03 -7.88 -1.35
C THR A 161 6.13 -8.94 -0.26
N LEU A 162 7.14 -9.82 -0.30
CA LEU A 162 7.33 -10.86 0.71
C LEU A 162 7.53 -10.29 2.11
N VAL A 163 8.40 -9.28 2.25
CA VAL A 163 8.67 -8.69 3.58
C VAL A 163 7.43 -8.00 4.14
N ILE A 164 6.73 -7.19 3.32
CA ILE A 164 5.53 -6.50 3.78
C ILE A 164 4.39 -7.47 4.07
N SER A 165 4.21 -8.50 3.26
CA SER A 165 3.20 -9.54 3.51
C SER A 165 3.50 -10.29 4.79
N THR A 166 4.76 -10.61 5.06
CA THR A 166 5.18 -11.22 6.33
C THR A 166 4.89 -10.28 7.51
N ALA A 167 5.22 -9.00 7.39
CA ALA A 167 4.94 -8.02 8.43
C ALA A 167 3.43 -7.87 8.70
N LEU A 168 2.60 -7.87 7.66
CA LEU A 168 1.15 -7.85 7.78
C LEU A 168 0.61 -9.15 8.38
N VAL A 169 1.13 -10.32 7.98
CA VAL A 169 0.76 -11.62 8.59
C VAL A 169 1.07 -11.63 10.08
N ILE A 170 2.28 -11.23 10.49
CA ILE A 170 2.66 -11.09 11.90
C ILE A 170 1.71 -10.11 12.61
N ALA A 171 1.39 -8.99 11.96
CA ALA A 171 0.49 -8.00 12.51
C ALA A 171 -0.92 -8.55 12.77
N THR A 172 -1.37 -9.53 11.97
CA THR A 172 -2.67 -10.18 12.17
C THR A 172 -2.73 -10.94 13.51
N TYR A 173 -1.65 -11.64 13.88
CA TYR A 173 -1.55 -12.35 15.16
C TYR A 173 -1.51 -11.41 16.37
N MET A 174 -1.06 -10.17 16.17
CA MET A 174 -1.01 -9.14 17.20
C MET A 174 -2.36 -8.41 17.41
N ARG A 175 -3.48 -8.98 16.94
CA ARG A 175 -4.85 -8.47 17.16
C ARG A 175 -5.02 -6.98 16.83
N GLY A 176 -4.47 -6.56 15.69
CA GLY A 176 -4.62 -5.20 15.18
C GLY A 176 -3.53 -4.21 15.64
N TYR A 177 -2.91 -4.41 16.81
CA TYR A 177 -1.80 -3.56 17.26
C TYR A 177 -0.60 -3.62 16.30
N GLY A 178 -0.39 -4.77 15.66
CA GLY A 178 0.67 -4.91 14.67
C GLY A 178 0.45 -4.07 13.40
N LEU A 179 -0.80 -3.69 13.09
CA LEU A 179 -1.10 -2.85 11.92
C LEU A 179 -0.58 -1.42 12.08
N ILE A 180 -0.51 -0.94 13.33
CA ILE A 180 0.08 0.35 13.67
C ILE A 180 1.54 0.42 13.22
N LEU A 181 2.26 -0.71 13.25
CA LEU A 181 3.64 -0.80 12.79
C LEU A 181 3.72 -1.16 11.30
N ALA A 182 2.91 -2.12 10.85
CA ALA A 182 2.99 -2.66 9.50
C ALA A 182 2.52 -1.68 8.42
N LEU A 183 1.46 -0.90 8.66
CA LEU A 183 0.92 0.04 7.66
C LEU A 183 1.92 1.16 7.31
N PRO A 184 2.54 1.87 8.27
CA PRO A 184 3.57 2.86 7.93
C PRO A 184 4.76 2.25 7.16
N ILE A 185 5.21 1.06 7.55
CA ILE A 185 6.31 0.37 6.87
C ILE A 185 5.91 0.03 5.42
N MET A 186 4.67 -0.44 5.20
CA MET A 186 4.11 -0.66 3.87
C MET A 186 4.11 0.65 3.05
N PHE A 187 3.63 1.75 3.62
CA PHE A 187 3.55 3.04 2.92
C PHE A 187 4.92 3.57 2.51
N PHE A 188 5.89 3.51 3.43
CA PHE A 188 7.26 3.94 3.15
C PHE A 188 7.95 3.02 2.14
N THR A 189 7.72 1.71 2.22
CA THR A 189 8.26 0.75 1.26
C THR A 189 7.71 1.03 -0.13
N CYS A 190 6.41 1.31 -0.26
CA CYS A 190 5.81 1.67 -1.53
C CYS A 190 6.46 2.93 -2.12
N PHE A 191 6.67 3.98 -1.31
CA PHE A 191 7.33 5.20 -1.75
C PHE A 191 8.77 4.96 -2.25
N TYR A 192 9.59 4.27 -1.45
CA TYR A 192 10.98 4.00 -1.82
C TYR A 192 11.08 3.04 -3.02
N LEU A 193 10.15 2.09 -3.14
CA LEU A 193 10.06 1.23 -4.31
C LEU A 193 9.69 2.02 -5.57
N TYR A 194 8.76 2.97 -5.48
CA TYR A 194 8.43 3.88 -6.59
C TYR A 194 9.65 4.67 -7.06
N ILE A 195 10.40 5.28 -6.12
CA ILE A 195 11.63 6.01 -6.43
C ILE A 195 12.69 5.09 -7.06
N GLU A 196 12.87 3.89 -6.52
CA GLU A 196 13.81 2.92 -7.10
C GLU A 196 13.44 2.58 -8.55
N MET A 197 12.15 2.38 -8.84
CA MET A 197 11.66 2.11 -10.20
C MET A 197 11.84 3.31 -11.12
N LYS A 198 11.55 4.52 -10.63
CA LYS A 198 11.75 5.77 -11.36
C LYS A 198 13.23 5.98 -11.71
N ASN A 199 14.14 5.78 -10.77
CA ASN A 199 15.58 5.92 -10.98
C ASN A 199 16.15 4.88 -11.97
N LYS A 200 15.47 3.74 -12.14
CA LYS A 200 15.80 2.73 -13.15
C LYS A 200 15.15 3.01 -14.51
N ASN A 201 14.44 4.14 -14.67
CA ASN A 201 13.64 4.46 -15.85
C ASN A 201 12.64 3.34 -16.21
N ALA A 202 12.12 2.64 -15.19
CA ALA A 202 11.25 1.48 -15.38
C ALA A 202 9.89 1.86 -16.00
N PHE A 203 9.47 3.13 -15.87
CA PHE A 203 8.20 3.64 -16.37
C PHE A 203 8.29 4.25 -17.78
N ASP A 204 9.50 4.35 -18.33
CA ASP A 204 9.72 4.85 -19.68
C ASP A 204 9.47 3.73 -20.71
N LYS A 205 8.77 4.09 -21.80
CA LYS A 205 8.63 3.19 -22.95
C LYS A 205 9.98 3.07 -23.65
N LYS A 206 10.70 1.98 -23.40
CA LYS A 206 11.61 1.39 -24.38
C LYS A 206 10.86 0.33 -25.16
#